data_AF-A0A7C4IIA3-F1
#
_entry.id   AF-A0A7C4IIA3-F1
#
_cell.length_a   1.000
_cell.length_b   1.000
_cell.length_c   1.000
_cell.angle_alpha   90.00
_cell.angle_beta   90.00
_cell.angle_gamma   90.00
#
_symmetry.space_group_name_H-M   'P 1'
#
loop_
_entity.id
_entity.type
_entity.pdbx_description
1 polymer ?
#
loop_
_entity_poly.entity_id
_entity_poly.type
_entity_poly.pdbx_seq_one_letter_code
_entity_poly.pdbx_strand_id
1 'polypeptide(L)'
;MRKTFVLLTVLLLVVAAFSFAGTVGRTQEGCPSCGDHTTLMGVCSQCSGSGNGPFQCFHCKGTGAIGSFTCTFCKGRGRSPCSGCGGTGQTKDLYPR
;
A
#
# COMPACT_ATOMS: atom_id res chain seq x y z
N MET A 1 -5.13 -29.95 -54.06
CA MET A 1 -5.96 -29.95 -52.83
C MET A 1 -5.22 -30.39 -51.55
N ARG A 2 -4.18 -31.24 -51.61
CA ARG A 2 -3.44 -31.71 -50.41
C ARG A 2 -2.57 -30.63 -49.71
N LYS A 3 -1.93 -29.73 -50.48
CA LYS A 3 -1.09 -28.65 -49.92
C LYS A 3 -1.87 -27.63 -49.11
N THR A 4 -3.11 -27.31 -49.51
CA THR A 4 -3.98 -26.37 -48.80
C THR A 4 -4.42 -26.90 -47.45
N PHE A 5 -4.66 -28.23 -47.35
CA PHE A 5 -5.06 -28.88 -46.10
C PHE A 5 -3.94 -28.86 -45.05
N VAL A 6 -2.69 -29.09 -45.50
CA VAL A 6 -1.49 -29.03 -44.63
C VAL A 6 -1.22 -27.61 -44.14
N LEU A 7 -1.43 -26.61 -45.00
CA LEU A 7 -1.25 -25.21 -44.59
C LEU A 7 -2.27 -24.79 -43.53
N LEU A 8 -3.52 -25.26 -43.66
CA LEU A 8 -4.60 -24.93 -42.74
C LEU A 8 -4.40 -25.58 -41.37
N THR A 9 -3.95 -26.84 -41.33
CA THR A 9 -3.66 -27.52 -40.06
C THR A 9 -2.47 -26.92 -39.32
N VAL A 10 -1.41 -26.52 -40.03
CA VAL A 10 -0.27 -25.82 -39.43
C VAL A 10 -0.69 -24.46 -38.89
N LEU A 11 -1.50 -23.69 -39.64
CA LEU A 11 -2.00 -22.39 -39.19
C LEU A 11 -2.83 -22.52 -37.90
N LEU A 12 -3.72 -23.53 -37.83
CA LEU A 12 -4.54 -23.79 -36.64
C LEU A 12 -3.70 -24.16 -35.42
N LEU A 13 -2.66 -24.97 -35.59
CA LEU A 13 -1.75 -25.34 -34.49
C LEU A 13 -0.96 -24.13 -33.97
N VAL A 14 -0.53 -23.23 -34.85
CA VAL A 14 0.14 -21.98 -34.47
C VAL A 14 -0.81 -21.08 -33.67
N VAL A 15 -2.03 -20.85 -34.15
CA VAL A 15 -3.02 -20.02 -33.44
C VAL A 15 -3.37 -20.61 -32.06
N ALA A 16 -3.51 -21.93 -31.97
CA ALA A 16 -3.72 -22.61 -30.70
C ALA A 16 -2.55 -22.39 -29.74
N ALA A 17 -1.29 -22.61 -30.18
CA ALA A 17 -0.10 -22.42 -29.35
C ALA A 17 0.06 -20.98 -28.85
N PHE A 18 -0.23 -19.97 -29.68
CA PHE A 18 -0.20 -18.56 -29.27
C PHE A 18 -1.30 -18.22 -28.26
N SER A 19 -2.44 -18.90 -28.28
CA SER A 19 -3.53 -18.67 -27.33
C SER A 19 -3.19 -19.16 -25.91
N PHE A 20 -2.33 -20.17 -25.77
CA PHE A 20 -1.95 -20.72 -24.45
C PHE A 20 -0.84 -19.93 -23.74
N ALA A 21 -0.11 -19.06 -24.44
CA ALA A 21 0.93 -18.22 -23.84
C ALA A 21 0.38 -16.95 -23.16
N GLY A 22 -0.92 -16.66 -23.28
CA GLY A 22 -1.52 -15.38 -22.89
C GLY A 22 -2.18 -15.30 -21.52
N THR A 23 -2.31 -16.39 -20.74
CA THR A 23 -3.11 -16.36 -19.49
C THR A 23 -2.40 -16.84 -18.23
N VAL A 24 -1.07 -16.96 -18.20
CA VAL A 24 -0.33 -17.10 -16.93
C VAL A 24 0.21 -15.72 -16.53
N GLY A 25 -0.74 -14.82 -16.30
CA GLY A 25 -0.48 -13.41 -16.01
C GLY A 25 -1.60 -12.80 -15.20
N ARG A 26 -2.20 -13.55 -14.28
CA ARG A 26 -2.83 -12.94 -13.12
C ARG A 26 -2.04 -13.34 -11.90
N THR A 27 -1.03 -12.51 -11.62
CA THR A 27 -0.64 -12.24 -10.24
C THR A 27 -1.90 -12.21 -9.41
N GLN A 28 -1.94 -13.06 -8.38
CA GLN A 28 -2.89 -12.96 -7.30
C GLN A 28 -3.12 -11.48 -7.01
N GLU A 29 -4.40 -11.11 -6.96
CA GLU A 29 -4.85 -9.98 -6.17
C GLU A 29 -4.50 -10.35 -4.72
N GLY A 30 -3.21 -10.31 -4.41
CA GLY A 30 -2.73 -10.38 -3.06
C GLY A 30 -3.41 -9.22 -2.38
N CYS A 31 -4.17 -9.53 -1.33
CA CYS A 31 -4.58 -8.53 -0.36
C CYS A 31 -3.40 -7.56 -0.19
N PRO A 32 -3.58 -6.23 -0.32
CA PRO A 32 -2.51 -5.27 -0.07
C PRO A 32 -2.04 -5.27 1.40
N SER A 33 -2.30 -6.34 2.16
CA SER A 33 -2.11 -6.50 3.59
C SER A 33 -1.37 -7.78 3.99
N CYS A 34 -0.84 -8.56 3.04
CA CYS A 34 0.06 -9.66 3.36
C CYS A 34 1.48 -9.26 2.95
N GLY A 35 2.10 -8.39 3.75
CA GLY A 35 3.50 -8.03 3.59
C GLY A 35 4.40 -9.24 3.84
N ASP A 36 5.36 -9.43 2.94
CA ASP A 36 6.47 -10.35 3.08
C ASP A 36 7.24 -10.07 4.39
N HIS A 37 7.91 -11.08 4.93
CA HIS A 37 8.38 -11.14 6.31
C HIS A 37 9.62 -10.26 6.56
N THR A 38 9.46 -8.93 6.48
CA THR A 38 10.49 -7.95 6.81
C THR A 38 9.84 -6.76 7.51
N THR A 39 9.51 -6.91 8.79
CA THR A 39 8.88 -5.88 9.65
C THR A 39 7.54 -5.37 9.10
N LEU A 40 6.49 -6.15 9.35
CA LEU A 40 5.11 -5.82 8.96
C LEU A 40 4.63 -4.61 9.80
N MET A 41 4.86 -3.40 9.28
CA MET A 41 4.34 -2.14 9.81
C MET A 41 2.88 -2.03 9.39
N GLY A 42 1.96 -2.17 10.35
CA GLY A 42 0.53 -2.02 10.11
C GLY A 42 0.13 -0.55 10.09
N VAL A 43 -0.89 -0.22 9.31
CA VAL A 43 -1.53 1.10 9.41
C VAL A 43 -2.17 1.23 10.79
N CYS A 44 -1.84 2.29 11.53
CA CYS A 44 -2.39 2.52 12.86
C CYS A 44 -3.90 2.77 12.77
N SER A 45 -4.71 1.83 13.25
CA SER A 45 -6.18 1.91 13.20
C SER A 45 -6.74 3.08 14.01
N GLN A 46 -6.17 3.39 15.17
CA GLN A 46 -6.60 4.52 16.02
C GLN A 46 -6.60 5.88 15.31
N CYS A 47 -5.71 6.07 14.34
CA CYS A 47 -5.64 7.32 13.57
C CYS A 47 -5.78 7.10 12.06
N SER A 48 -6.20 5.90 11.65
CA SER A 48 -6.30 5.48 10.24
C SER A 48 -5.06 5.85 9.41
N GLY A 49 -3.87 5.64 9.98
CA GLY A 49 -2.60 5.94 9.30
C GLY A 49 -2.14 7.39 9.32
N SER A 50 -2.97 8.34 9.76
CA SER A 50 -2.61 9.77 9.72
C SER A 50 -1.49 10.15 10.70
N GLY A 51 -1.28 9.36 11.77
CA GLY A 51 -0.38 9.69 12.86
C GLY A 51 -0.83 10.89 13.71
N ASN A 52 -1.98 11.48 13.42
CA ASN A 52 -2.49 12.65 14.14
C ASN A 52 -3.48 12.22 15.21
N GLY A 53 -3.30 12.78 16.41
CA GLY A 53 -4.25 12.70 17.50
C GLY A 53 -5.44 13.64 17.28
N PRO A 54 -6.49 13.52 18.10
CA PRO A 54 -7.72 14.29 17.95
C PRO A 54 -7.54 15.77 18.34
N PHE A 55 -6.53 16.09 19.13
CA PHE A 55 -6.34 17.43 19.68
C PHE A 55 -5.34 18.25 18.86
N GLN A 56 -5.57 19.55 18.81
CA GLN A 56 -4.57 20.48 18.27
C GLN A 56 -3.34 20.52 19.18
N CYS A 57 -2.17 20.75 18.58
CA CYS A 57 -0.95 20.92 19.33
C CYS A 57 -1.00 22.25 20.09
N PHE A 58 -0.94 22.16 21.41
CA PHE A 58 -1.00 23.32 22.30
C PHE A 58 0.15 24.31 22.07
N HIS A 59 1.36 23.79 21.81
CA HIS A 59 2.57 24.62 21.65
C HIS A 59 2.55 25.52 20.41
N CYS A 60 1.91 25.08 19.33
CA CYS A 60 1.77 25.88 18.09
C CYS A 60 0.34 26.28 17.78
N LYS A 61 -0.61 26.04 18.70
CA LYS A 61 -2.04 26.35 18.54
C LYS A 61 -2.61 25.89 17.19
N GLY A 62 -2.28 24.68 16.76
CA GLY A 62 -2.79 24.14 15.49
C GLY A 62 -1.99 24.51 14.24
N THR A 63 -1.07 25.48 14.30
CA THR A 63 -0.40 26.01 13.10
C THR A 63 0.73 25.11 12.58
N GLY A 64 1.30 24.27 13.44
CA GLY A 64 2.49 23.47 13.11
C GLY A 64 3.82 24.23 13.25
N ALA A 65 3.80 25.54 13.52
CA ALA A 65 4.99 26.36 13.65
C ALA A 65 4.92 27.28 14.88
N ILE A 66 6.07 27.70 15.37
CA ILE A 66 6.21 28.73 16.41
C ILE A 66 7.07 29.83 15.79
N GLY A 67 6.41 30.90 15.32
CA GLY A 67 7.05 31.91 14.47
C GLY A 67 7.52 31.31 13.15
N SER A 68 8.80 31.48 12.82
CA SER A 68 9.43 30.93 11.61
C SER A 68 9.95 29.49 11.78
N PHE A 69 9.81 28.90 12.96
CA PHE A 69 10.35 27.57 13.27
C PHE A 69 9.27 26.51 13.28
N THR A 70 9.58 25.34 12.74
CA THR A 70 8.71 24.16 12.83
C THR A 70 8.54 23.76 14.30
N CYS A 71 7.29 23.58 14.74
CA CYS A 71 7.00 23.13 16.10
C CYS A 71 7.52 21.71 16.29
N THR A 72 8.53 21.54 17.15
CA THR A 72 9.17 20.26 17.45
C THR A 72 8.24 19.28 18.14
N PHE A 73 7.33 19.75 18.98
CA PHE A 73 6.38 18.90 19.71
C PHE A 73 5.45 18.12 18.78
N CYS A 74 4.86 18.79 17.78
CA CYS A 74 4.03 18.13 16.77
C CYS A 74 4.78 17.79 15.48
N LYS A 75 6.08 18.08 15.39
CA LYS A 75 6.90 17.94 14.17
C LYS A 75 6.25 18.60 12.94
N GLY A 76 5.73 19.82 13.09
CA GLY A 76 5.10 20.55 11.98
C GLY A 76 3.63 20.22 11.69
N ARG A 77 3.06 19.19 12.32
CA ARG A 77 1.71 18.68 11.96
C ARG A 77 0.55 19.52 12.48
N GLY A 78 0.79 20.41 13.45
CA GLY A 78 -0.25 21.21 14.10
C GLY A 78 -1.18 20.43 15.03
N ARG A 79 -1.12 19.10 15.08
CA ARG A 79 -1.90 18.25 15.99
C ARG A 79 -1.02 17.47 16.96
N SER A 80 -1.60 17.04 18.08
CA SER A 80 -0.92 16.11 18.99
C SER A 80 -0.61 14.80 18.24
N PRO A 81 0.46 14.09 18.59
CA PRO A 81 0.73 12.78 18.01
C PRO A 81 -0.36 11.78 18.44
N CYS A 82 -0.75 10.88 17.53
CA CYS A 82 -1.64 9.78 17.88
C CYS A 82 -0.98 8.87 18.92
N SER A 83 -1.68 8.59 20.03
CA SER A 83 -1.22 7.73 21.12
C SER A 83 -0.94 6.30 20.66
N GLY A 84 -1.76 5.76 19.76
CA GLY A 84 -1.62 4.38 19.28
C GLY A 84 -0.37 4.11 18.43
N CYS A 85 0.27 5.15 17.88
CA CYS A 85 1.48 4.98 17.05
C CYS A 85 2.59 5.98 17.35
N GLY A 86 2.50 6.77 18.43
CA GLY A 86 3.44 7.87 18.70
C GLY A 86 3.48 8.92 17.57
N GLY A 87 2.43 8.94 16.75
CA GLY A 87 2.31 9.75 15.56
C GLY A 87 3.17 9.35 14.36
N THR A 88 3.61 8.10 14.23
CA THR A 88 4.18 7.61 12.97
C THR A 88 3.10 7.28 11.93
N GLY A 89 1.86 7.06 12.37
CA GLY A 89 0.79 6.49 11.53
C GLY A 89 0.91 4.98 11.36
N GLN A 90 1.92 4.34 11.96
CA GLN A 90 2.19 2.92 11.80
C GLN A 90 2.34 2.23 13.16
N THR A 91 1.77 1.04 13.31
CA THR A 91 1.93 0.18 14.47
C THR A 91 2.86 -0.99 14.11
N LYS A 92 3.72 -1.37 15.05
CA LYS A 92 4.56 -2.57 14.90
C LYS A 92 3.80 -3.87 15.16
N ASP A 93 2.53 -3.73 15.52
CA ASP A 93 1.70 -4.84 15.99
C ASP A 93 0.67 -5.18 14.91
N LEU A 94 0.95 -6.20 14.11
CA LEU A 94 -0.07 -6.94 13.34
C LEU A 94 -0.55 -8.18 14.09
N TYR A 95 -0.69 -8.07 15.42
CA TYR A 95 -1.41 -9.08 16.19
C TYR A 95 -2.45 -8.39 17.08
N PRO A 96 -3.71 -8.26 16.63
CA PRO A 96 -4.79 -7.91 17.55
C PRO A 96 -4.90 -9.05 18.58
N ARG A 97 -4.83 -8.71 19.86
CA ARG A 97 -5.20 -9.63 20.95
C ARG A 97 -6.70 -9.89 20.94
#